data_AF-A0A531JT70-F1
#
_entry.id   AF-A0A531JT70-F1
#
_cell.length_a   1.000
_cell.length_b   1.000
_cell.length_c   1.000
_cell.angle_alpha   90.00
_cell.angle_beta   90.00
_cell.angle_gamma   90.00
#
_symmetry.space_group_name_H-M   'P 1'
#
loop_
_entity.id
_entity.type
_entity.pdbx_description
1 polymer ?
#
loop_
_entity_poly.entity_id
_entity_poly.type
_entity_poly.pdbx_seq_one_letter_code
_entity_poly.pdbx_strand_id
1 'polypeptide(L)'
;RKRAKQAPLPEEHQISDLEDAETDIAERLDGAHYRDDILRLLFICCHPDLPATQQIAVALRIVSGLSVKQIARAFLVGESAMEQRITRAKARIADAGVPFETPGAVERSERLAAVAAMVYLIF
;
A
#
# COMPACT_ATOMS: atom_id res chain seq x y z
N ARG A 1 -20.80 -3.28 -52.05
CA ARG A 1 -20.69 -3.79 -50.65
C ARG A 1 -19.26 -4.11 -50.17
N LYS A 2 -18.17 -3.58 -50.78
CA LYS A 2 -16.77 -3.89 -50.38
C LYS A 2 -15.82 -2.68 -50.21
N ARG A 3 -16.29 -1.43 -50.35
CA ARG A 3 -15.42 -0.23 -50.28
C ARG A 3 -15.25 0.39 -48.90
N ALA A 4 -16.09 0.02 -47.93
CA ALA A 4 -16.05 0.61 -46.58
C ALA A 4 -15.03 -0.05 -45.62
N LYS A 5 -14.31 -1.10 -46.05
CA LYS A 5 -13.28 -1.79 -45.24
C LYS A 5 -11.84 -1.33 -45.53
N GLN A 6 -11.64 -0.39 -46.46
CA GLN A 6 -10.32 0.12 -46.87
C GLN A 6 -10.16 1.62 -46.60
N ALA A 7 -10.93 2.18 -45.67
CA ALA A 7 -10.61 3.51 -45.15
C ALA A 7 -9.32 3.37 -44.32
N PRO A 8 -8.28 4.18 -44.57
CA PRO A 8 -7.11 4.20 -43.70
C PRO A 8 -7.57 4.51 -42.28
N LEU A 9 -7.04 3.76 -41.31
CA LEU A 9 -7.29 4.07 -39.91
C LEU A 9 -6.82 5.51 -39.65
N PRO A 10 -7.54 6.28 -38.80
CA PRO A 10 -7.03 7.55 -38.29
C PRO A 10 -5.62 7.36 -37.74
N GLU A 11 -4.80 8.40 -37.80
CA GLU A 11 -3.43 8.31 -37.29
C GLU A 11 -3.44 7.93 -35.79
N GLU A 12 -2.47 7.12 -35.34
CA GLU A 12 -2.47 6.51 -34.00
C GLU A 12 -2.65 7.52 -32.86
N HIS A 13 -2.10 8.74 -33.01
CA HIS A 13 -2.25 9.84 -32.06
C HIS A 13 -3.68 10.35 -31.87
N GLN A 14 -4.60 10.01 -32.79
CA GLN A 14 -6.03 10.32 -32.70
C GLN A 14 -6.83 9.17 -32.06
N ILE A 15 -6.22 7.98 -31.97
CA ILE A 15 -6.85 6.76 -31.46
C ILE A 15 -6.41 6.49 -30.02
N SER A 16 -5.16 6.80 -29.69
CA SER A 16 -4.59 6.65 -28.35
C SER A 16 -4.19 8.02 -27.82
N ASP A 17 -4.74 8.37 -26.67
CA ASP A 17 -4.20 9.46 -25.86
C ASP A 17 -2.78 9.05 -25.43
N LEU A 18 -1.78 9.74 -25.95
CA LEU A 18 -0.35 9.50 -25.65
C LEU A 18 0.13 10.40 -24.50
N GLU A 19 -0.74 11.24 -23.94
CA GLU A 19 -0.43 11.96 -22.72
C GLU A 19 -0.23 10.94 -21.60
N ASP A 20 0.90 11.04 -20.90
CA ASP A 20 1.25 10.16 -19.80
C ASP A 20 0.36 10.49 -18.58
N ALA A 21 -0.88 10.02 -18.65
CA ALA A 21 -1.86 10.17 -17.58
C ALA A 21 -1.33 9.59 -16.26
N GLU A 22 -0.41 8.63 -16.31
CA GLU A 22 0.23 8.04 -15.13
C GLU A 22 1.16 9.06 -14.44
N THR A 23 1.92 9.84 -15.21
CA THR A 23 2.75 10.94 -14.69
C THR A 23 1.90 12.07 -14.11
N ASP A 24 0.86 12.53 -14.81
CA ASP A 24 -0.04 13.59 -14.34
C ASP A 24 -0.80 13.19 -13.06
N ILE A 25 -1.20 11.92 -12.99
CA ILE A 25 -1.79 11.33 -11.80
C ILE A 25 -0.74 11.28 -10.69
N ALA A 26 0.49 10.81 -10.95
CA ALA A 26 1.57 10.73 -9.98
C ALA A 26 1.95 12.10 -9.39
N GLU A 27 2.05 13.15 -10.19
CA GLU A 27 2.37 14.51 -9.72
C GLU A 27 1.28 15.11 -8.84
N ARG A 28 0.00 14.96 -9.23
CA ARG A 28 -1.15 15.39 -8.41
C ARG A 28 -1.22 14.65 -7.08
N LEU A 29 -0.89 13.36 -7.15
CA LEU A 29 -0.86 12.47 -6.03
C LEU A 29 0.25 12.90 -5.05
N ASP A 30 1.47 13.16 -5.53
CA ASP A 30 2.62 13.57 -4.73
C ASP A 30 2.46 14.96 -4.09
N GLY A 31 1.67 15.85 -4.70
CA GLY A 31 1.29 17.14 -4.12
C GLY A 31 0.24 17.07 -2.99
N ALA A 32 -0.38 15.91 -2.75
CA ALA A 32 -1.41 15.75 -1.71
C ALA A 32 -0.77 15.34 -0.37
N HIS A 33 -0.57 16.32 0.52
CA HIS A 33 -0.03 16.13 1.88
C HIS A 33 -0.65 14.96 2.69
N TYR A 34 -1.90 14.58 2.42
CA TYR A 34 -2.61 13.50 3.13
C TYR A 34 -2.22 12.08 2.67
N ARG A 35 -1.75 11.93 1.42
CA ARG A 35 -1.42 10.62 0.84
C ARG A 35 -0.12 10.07 1.37
N ASP A 36 0.82 10.98 1.62
CA ASP A 36 2.14 10.63 2.08
C ASP A 36 2.10 10.11 3.53
N ASP A 37 1.19 10.60 4.36
CA ASP A 37 1.03 10.14 5.75
C ASP A 37 0.57 8.68 5.85
N ILE A 38 -0.41 8.28 5.02
CA ILE A 38 -0.92 6.90 5.00
C ILE A 38 0.11 5.96 4.38
N LEU A 39 0.73 6.36 3.26
CA LEU A 39 1.74 5.53 2.61
C LEU A 39 2.99 5.36 3.50
N ARG A 40 3.45 6.43 4.13
CA ARG A 40 4.52 6.39 5.14
C ARG A 40 4.15 5.45 6.29
N LEU A 41 2.92 5.52 6.78
CA LEU A 41 2.45 4.63 7.82
C LEU A 41 2.43 3.16 7.38
N LEU A 42 2.07 2.85 6.13
CA LEU A 42 2.19 1.51 5.56
C LEU A 42 3.65 1.03 5.56
N PHE A 43 4.60 1.87 5.15
CA PHE A 43 6.03 1.54 5.18
C PHE A 43 6.58 1.33 6.60
N ILE A 44 6.05 2.05 7.60
CA ILE A 44 6.39 1.83 9.01
C ILE A 44 5.83 0.48 9.49
N CYS A 45 4.61 0.13 9.09
CA CYS A 45 4.00 -1.15 9.42
C CYS A 45 4.72 -2.35 8.76
N CYS A 46 5.33 -2.14 7.58
CA CYS A 46 6.10 -3.14 6.84
C CYS A 46 7.57 -3.26 7.27
N HIS A 47 7.90 -3.02 8.54
CA HIS A 47 9.28 -3.10 9.02
C HIS A 47 9.85 -4.53 8.87
N PRO A 48 11.08 -4.72 8.34
CA PRO A 48 11.66 -6.04 8.08
C PRO A 48 11.82 -6.91 9.34
N ASP A 49 12.00 -6.29 10.51
CA ASP A 49 12.09 -7.02 11.78
C ASP A 49 10.77 -7.63 12.25
N LEU A 50 9.64 -7.28 11.61
CA LEU A 50 8.34 -7.84 11.93
C LEU A 50 8.06 -9.03 11.00
N PRO A 51 7.59 -10.17 11.54
CA PRO A 51 6.99 -11.21 10.72
C PRO A 51 5.81 -10.66 9.90
N ALA A 52 5.62 -11.16 8.68
CA ALA A 52 4.56 -10.70 7.77
C ALA A 52 3.16 -10.68 8.42
N THR A 53 2.86 -11.67 9.26
CA THR A 53 1.57 -11.72 9.99
C THR A 53 1.38 -10.58 10.99
N GLN A 54 2.46 -10.03 11.53
CA GLN A 54 2.43 -8.85 12.41
C GLN A 54 2.32 -7.56 11.60
N GLN A 55 3.04 -7.46 10.47
CA GLN A 55 2.95 -6.33 9.54
C GLN A 55 1.49 -6.13 9.07
N ILE A 56 0.87 -7.21 8.57
CA ILE A 56 -0.52 -7.17 8.09
C ILE A 56 -1.49 -6.82 9.22
N ALA A 57 -1.36 -7.45 10.40
CA ALA A 57 -2.25 -7.21 11.52
C ALA A 57 -2.18 -5.75 12.02
N VAL A 58 -0.98 -5.16 12.09
CA VAL A 58 -0.81 -3.79 12.58
C VAL A 58 -1.31 -2.77 11.54
N ALA A 59 -1.10 -3.03 10.24
CA ALA A 59 -1.61 -2.16 9.18
C ALA A 59 -3.13 -2.18 9.07
N LEU A 60 -3.77 -3.35 9.12
CA LEU A 60 -5.23 -3.43 9.16
C LEU A 60 -5.82 -2.64 10.33
N ARG A 61 -5.11 -2.60 11.46
CA ARG A 61 -5.55 -1.85 12.65
C ARG A 61 -5.35 -0.35 12.50
N ILE A 62 -4.19 0.10 12.03
CA ILE A 62 -3.81 1.52 12.04
C ILE A 62 -4.24 2.23 10.76
N VAL A 63 -4.06 1.59 9.59
CA VAL A 63 -4.34 2.18 8.28
C VAL A 63 -5.80 1.98 7.86
N SER A 64 -6.33 0.76 8.05
CA SER A 64 -7.69 0.42 7.60
C SER A 64 -8.76 0.57 8.70
N GLY A 65 -8.35 0.82 9.95
CA GLY A 65 -9.27 1.06 11.07
C GLY A 65 -10.04 -0.16 11.58
N LEU A 66 -9.68 -1.38 11.18
CA LEU A 66 -10.40 -2.59 11.61
C LEU A 66 -10.27 -2.79 13.13
N SER A 67 -11.34 -3.31 13.74
CA SER A 67 -11.32 -3.73 15.15
C SER A 67 -10.47 -4.99 15.35
N VAL A 68 -9.91 -5.16 16.56
CA VAL A 68 -9.16 -6.38 16.93
C VAL A 68 -9.99 -7.63 16.67
N LYS A 69 -11.30 -7.58 16.93
CA LYS A 69 -12.25 -8.66 16.67
C LYS A 69 -12.34 -9.02 15.19
N GLN A 70 -12.46 -8.04 14.31
CA GLN A 70 -12.50 -8.27 12.85
C GLN A 70 -11.18 -8.89 12.37
N ILE A 71 -10.04 -8.38 12.85
CA ILE A 71 -8.71 -8.90 12.48
C ILE A 71 -8.53 -10.34 13.01
N ALA A 72 -8.94 -10.61 14.25
CA ALA A 72 -8.86 -11.96 14.84
C ALA A 72 -9.64 -12.98 14.01
N ARG A 73 -10.84 -12.61 13.52
CA ARG A 73 -11.64 -13.45 12.62
C ARG A 73 -10.96 -13.66 11.27
N ALA A 74 -10.36 -12.63 10.67
CA ALA A 74 -9.64 -12.76 9.40
C ALA A 74 -8.42 -13.69 9.51
N PHE A 75 -7.77 -13.72 10.68
CA PHE A 75 -6.61 -14.57 10.94
C PHE A 75 -6.96 -15.92 11.59
N LEU A 76 -8.24 -16.20 11.84
CA LEU A 76 -8.72 -17.42 12.51
C LEU A 76 -8.03 -17.67 13.87
N VAL A 77 -7.86 -16.61 14.68
CA VAL A 77 -7.28 -16.70 16.03
C VAL A 77 -8.20 -16.06 17.08
N GLY A 78 -7.92 -16.29 18.36
CA GLY A 78 -8.64 -15.64 19.46
C GLY A 78 -8.35 -14.14 19.56
N GLU A 79 -9.35 -13.35 19.99
CA GLU A 79 -9.23 -11.88 20.11
C GLU A 79 -8.06 -11.45 21.01
N SER A 80 -7.89 -12.10 22.18
CA SER A 80 -6.78 -11.82 23.09
C SER A 80 -5.40 -12.11 22.46
N ALA A 81 -5.28 -13.20 21.69
CA ALA A 81 -4.03 -13.52 21.00
C ALA A 81 -3.71 -12.49 19.91
N MET A 82 -4.72 -11.97 19.20
CA MET A 82 -4.57 -10.92 18.21
C MET A 82 -4.20 -9.58 18.85
N GLU A 83 -4.83 -9.22 19.97
CA GLU A 83 -4.50 -8.02 20.73
C GLU A 83 -3.02 -8.01 21.14
N GLN A 84 -2.56 -9.10 21.76
CA GLN A 84 -1.15 -9.23 22.14
C GLN A 84 -0.21 -9.18 20.92
N ARG A 85 -0.61 -9.78 19.79
CA ARG A 85 0.18 -9.72 18.55
C ARG A 85 0.35 -8.28 18.08
N ILE A 86 -0.73 -7.50 18.04
CA ILE A 86 -0.71 -6.09 17.65
C ILE A 86 0.16 -5.27 18.62
N THR A 87 0.00 -5.48 19.93
CA THR A 87 0.79 -4.76 20.95
C THR A 87 2.28 -5.05 20.83
N ARG A 88 2.68 -6.32 20.64
CA ARG A 88 4.09 -6.69 20.41
C ARG A 88 4.65 -6.11 19.12
N ALA A 89 3.86 -6.09 18.05
CA ALA A 89 4.26 -5.49 16.78
C ALA A 89 4.55 -3.99 16.94
N LYS A 90 3.63 -3.26 17.61
CA LYS A 90 3.80 -1.82 17.91
C LYS A 90 5.02 -1.55 18.77
N ALA A 91 5.25 -2.35 19.82
CA ALA A 91 6.43 -2.22 20.66
C ALA A 91 7.72 -2.40 19.84
N ARG A 92 7.77 -3.43 18.98
CA ARG A 92 8.95 -3.68 18.13
C ARG A 92 9.20 -2.59 17.09
N ILE A 93 8.14 -1.97 16.55
CA ILE A 93 8.28 -0.78 15.69
C ILE A 93 8.86 0.40 16.48
N ALA A 94 8.37 0.62 17.71
CA ALA A 94 8.84 1.70 18.57
C ALA A 94 10.32 1.50 18.98
N ASP A 95 10.69 0.25 19.32
CA ASP A 95 12.05 -0.12 19.70
C ASP A 95 13.05 -0.01 18.54
N ALA A 96 12.58 -0.17 17.29
CA ALA A 96 13.41 0.00 16.09
C ALA A 96 13.84 1.47 15.88
N GLY A 97 13.27 2.41 16.63
CA GLY A 97 13.70 3.82 16.61
C GLY A 97 13.50 4.51 15.27
N VAL A 98 12.64 3.96 14.40
CA VAL A 98 12.40 4.50 13.06
C VAL A 98 11.68 5.83 13.21
N PRO A 99 12.25 6.94 12.71
CA PRO A 99 11.54 8.21 12.67
C PRO A 99 10.20 8.02 11.97
N PHE A 100 9.16 8.75 12.37
CA PHE A 100 7.90 8.86 11.61
C PHE A 100 8.09 9.68 10.32
N GLU A 101 9.22 9.46 9.64
CA GLU A 101 9.63 10.09 8.40
C GLU A 101 9.55 9.08 7.26
N THR A 102 9.51 9.58 6.04
CA THR A 102 9.45 8.74 4.85
C THR A 102 10.76 7.95 4.74
N PRO A 103 10.73 6.60 4.67
CA PRO A 103 11.95 5.80 4.63
C PRO A 103 12.81 6.17 3.41
N GLY A 104 14.12 5.99 3.54
CA GLY A 104 15.06 6.21 2.45
C GLY A 104 14.76 5.31 1.24
N ALA A 105 15.31 5.63 0.07
CA ALA A 105 15.06 4.86 -1.16
C ALA A 105 15.42 3.35 -1.01
N VAL A 106 16.53 3.05 -0.32
CA VAL A 106 16.96 1.66 -0.06
C VAL A 106 15.95 0.94 0.84
N GLU A 107 15.56 1.53 1.96
CA GLU A 107 14.58 0.94 2.88
C GLU A 107 13.21 0.76 2.23
N ARG A 108 12.79 1.71 1.37
CA ARG A 108 11.57 1.57 0.59
C ARG A 108 11.65 0.37 -0.36
N SER A 109 12.78 0.17 -1.03
CA SER A 109 12.96 -0.97 -1.94
C SER A 109 12.87 -2.32 -1.22
N GLU A 110 13.42 -2.43 0.00
CA GLU A 110 13.35 -3.64 0.82
C GLU A 110 11.92 -3.94 1.30
N ARG A 111 11.13 -2.90 1.56
CA ARG A 111 9.77 -3.00 2.10
C ARG A 111 8.68 -3.02 1.02
N LEU A 112 9.01 -2.70 -0.23
CA LEU A 112 8.06 -2.48 -1.32
C LEU A 112 7.16 -3.70 -1.57
N ALA A 113 7.73 -4.90 -1.58
CA ALA A 113 6.97 -6.13 -1.79
C ALA A 113 5.91 -6.36 -0.69
N ALA A 114 6.27 -6.07 0.57
CA ALA A 114 5.34 -6.17 1.69
C ALA A 114 4.24 -5.11 1.62
N VAL A 115 4.59 -3.87 1.26
CA VAL A 115 3.61 -2.78 1.08
C VAL A 115 2.64 -3.09 -0.06
N ALA A 116 3.13 -3.56 -1.21
CA ALA A 116 2.30 -3.94 -2.35
C ALA A 116 1.32 -5.07 -2.00
N ALA A 117 1.80 -6.11 -1.30
CA ALA A 117 0.95 -7.19 -0.80
C ALA A 117 -0.12 -6.66 0.15
N MET A 118 0.22 -5.69 1.01
CA MET A 118 -0.73 -5.11 1.95
C MET A 118 -1.80 -4.27 1.27
N VAL A 119 -1.44 -3.49 0.25
CA VAL A 119 -2.38 -2.74 -0.58
C VAL A 119 -3.34 -3.70 -1.27
N TYR A 120 -2.85 -4.79 -1.85
CA TYR A 120 -3.70 -5.84 -2.44
C TYR A 120 -4.66 -6.49 -1.44
N LEU A 121 -4.30 -6.58 -0.15
CA LEU A 121 -5.18 -7.16 0.87
C LEU A 121 -6.26 -6.18 1.39
N ILE A 122 -6.07 -4.88 1.18
CA ILE A 122 -7.00 -3.83 1.64
C ILE A 122 -8.10 -3.57 0.61
N PHE A 123 -7.82 -3.73 -0.69
CA PHE A 123 -8.72 -3.46 -1.80
C PHE A 123 -9.19 -4.76 -2.47
#